data_AF-A0A3N0DJ20-F1
#
_entry.id   AF-A0A3N0DJ20-F1
#
_cell.length_a   1.000
_cell.length_b   1.000
_cell.length_c   1.000
_cell.angle_alpha   90.00
_cell.angle_beta   90.00
_cell.angle_gamma   90.00
#
_symmetry.space_group_name_H-M   'P 1'
#
loop_
_entity.id
_entity.type
_entity.pdbx_description
1 polymer ?
#
loop_
_entity_poly.entity_id
_entity_poly.type
_entity_poly.pdbx_seq_one_letter_code
_entity_poly.pdbx_strand_id
1 'polypeptide(L)'
;MIDISYPIVIAAAKTWFKLGDIDIRMTGMENIPEKGGVLLAVNHLSFVDYLMAGYPGVERGRLTRFMAKKEVFDHAVGGPVMRSFHHIAIDRTSGQGGIDEAIRYLHDGECVGIFPEGTISRSFELQPVKTGAVRIAQEAGVPLVPIVLWGTQRFLTKGKPRDFKRHKTVGIEIGEALHPTAADNANVVTKELQTTMEAMLDRLITAHPAGEQPPGSWWLPARFGGSAPTLDEAAALYAEERRLRAERKAKKSGSA
;
A
#
# COMPACT_ATOMS: atom_id res chain seq x y z
N MET A 1 7.61 -21.25 -9.39
CA MET A 1 6.30 -21.15 -10.08
C MET A 1 6.50 -20.23 -11.28
N ILE A 2 5.97 -20.55 -12.47
CA ILE A 2 6.18 -19.67 -13.64
C ILE A 2 5.15 -18.53 -13.59
N ASP A 3 5.62 -17.31 -13.29
CA ASP A 3 4.78 -16.11 -13.29
C ASP A 3 4.48 -15.64 -14.72
N ILE A 4 3.40 -16.12 -15.32
CA ILE A 4 3.01 -15.77 -16.71
C ILE A 4 2.43 -14.34 -16.77
N SER A 5 1.73 -13.91 -15.72
CA SER A 5 0.96 -12.66 -15.71
C SER A 5 1.81 -11.43 -15.39
N TYR A 6 2.86 -11.58 -14.58
CA TYR A 6 3.72 -10.47 -14.16
C TYR A 6 4.42 -9.77 -15.33
N PRO A 7 5.11 -10.47 -16.26
CA PRO A 7 5.78 -9.82 -17.38
C PRO A 7 4.83 -8.97 -18.22
N ILE A 8 3.61 -9.46 -18.46
CA ILE A 8 2.58 -8.74 -19.23
C ILE A 8 2.15 -7.47 -18.50
N VAL A 9 1.86 -7.56 -17.20
CA VAL A 9 1.40 -6.39 -16.43
C VAL A 9 2.53 -5.40 -16.19
N ILE A 10 3.75 -5.86 -15.94
CA ILE A 10 4.93 -4.99 -15.87
C ILE A 10 5.13 -4.25 -17.19
N ALA A 11 5.02 -4.95 -18.33
CA ALA A 11 5.12 -4.31 -19.64
C ALA A 11 3.99 -3.28 -19.87
N ALA A 12 2.76 -3.62 -19.50
CA ALA A 12 1.63 -2.70 -19.57
C ALA A 12 1.82 -1.47 -18.67
N ALA A 13 2.34 -1.66 -17.46
CA ALA A 13 2.64 -0.59 -16.52
C ALA A 13 3.75 0.32 -17.04
N LYS A 14 4.88 -0.24 -17.49
CA LYS A 14 5.98 0.53 -18.11
C LYS A 14 5.51 1.29 -19.35
N THR A 15 4.63 0.68 -20.15
CA THR A 15 4.00 1.34 -21.30
C THR A 15 3.10 2.48 -20.86
N TRP A 16 2.28 2.28 -19.82
CA TRP A 16 1.45 3.33 -19.24
C TRP A 16 2.28 4.48 -18.67
N PHE A 17 3.38 4.20 -17.98
CA PHE A 17 4.29 5.24 -17.48
C PHE A 17 4.87 6.07 -18.63
N LYS A 18 5.34 5.40 -19.68
CA LYS A 18 5.92 6.05 -20.86
C LYS A 18 4.89 6.87 -21.65
N LEU A 19 3.73 6.29 -21.99
CA LEU A 19 2.68 6.98 -22.74
C LEU A 19 1.99 8.06 -21.89
N GLY A 20 1.89 7.83 -20.59
CA GLY A 20 1.38 8.76 -19.60
C GLY A 20 2.35 9.92 -19.32
N ASP A 21 3.61 9.84 -19.74
CA ASP A 21 4.65 10.77 -19.30
C ASP A 21 4.62 10.96 -17.77
N ILE A 22 4.63 9.83 -17.06
CA ILE A 22 4.57 9.79 -15.60
C ILE A 22 6.01 9.89 -15.08
N ASP A 23 6.31 10.96 -14.35
CA ASP A 23 7.60 11.18 -13.71
C ASP A 23 7.67 10.38 -12.40
N ILE A 24 8.27 9.18 -12.45
CA ILE A 24 8.45 8.32 -11.29
C ILE A 24 9.81 8.63 -10.65
N ARG A 25 9.78 9.22 -9.46
CA ARG A 25 10.97 9.54 -8.66
C ARG A 25 11.10 8.55 -7.52
N MET A 26 12.17 7.77 -7.54
CA MET A 26 12.44 6.74 -6.53
C MET A 26 13.73 7.04 -5.77
N THR A 27 13.71 6.85 -4.46
CA THR A 27 14.88 6.98 -3.58
C THR A 27 14.98 5.81 -2.61
N GLY A 28 16.20 5.48 -2.16
CA GLY A 28 16.43 4.40 -1.19
C GLY A 28 16.25 2.99 -1.76
N MET A 29 16.34 2.84 -3.09
CA MET A 29 16.15 1.57 -3.79
C MET A 29 17.01 0.44 -3.20
N GLU A 30 18.23 0.76 -2.77
CA GLU A 30 19.22 -0.10 -2.12
C GLU A 30 18.69 -0.80 -0.87
N ASN A 31 17.72 -0.21 -0.17
CA ASN A 31 17.13 -0.74 1.07
C ASN A 31 16.26 -1.97 0.87
N ILE A 32 15.84 -2.27 -0.38
CA ILE A 32 15.19 -3.54 -0.70
C ILE A 32 16.29 -4.61 -0.86
N PRO A 33 16.32 -5.66 0.00
CA PRO A 33 17.30 -6.74 -0.17
C PRO A 33 17.11 -7.45 -1.52
N GLU A 34 18.20 -7.85 -2.17
CA GLU A 34 18.12 -8.57 -3.46
C GLU A 34 17.71 -10.04 -3.30
N LYS A 35 17.92 -10.59 -2.11
CA LYS A 35 17.69 -12.00 -1.78
C LYS A 35 17.13 -12.12 -0.36
N GLY A 36 16.51 -13.26 -0.08
CA GLY A 36 15.89 -13.54 1.21
C GLY A 36 14.55 -12.83 1.41
N GLY A 37 13.77 -13.31 2.38
CA GLY A 37 12.45 -12.76 2.68
C GLY A 37 12.54 -11.29 3.07
N VAL A 38 11.58 -10.48 2.60
CA VAL A 38 11.44 -9.09 3.06
C VAL A 38 9.97 -8.71 3.13
N LEU A 39 9.58 -8.04 4.21
CA LEU A 39 8.24 -7.48 4.35
C LEU A 39 8.28 -5.97 4.07
N LEU A 40 7.54 -5.54 3.06
CA LEU A 40 7.39 -4.13 2.68
C LEU A 40 6.14 -3.55 3.34
N ALA A 41 6.30 -2.55 4.20
CA ALA A 41 5.20 -1.82 4.82
C ALA A 41 4.92 -0.54 4.02
N VAL A 42 3.80 -0.50 3.31
CA VAL A 42 3.49 0.56 2.34
C VAL A 42 2.32 1.41 2.81
N ASN A 43 2.42 2.75 2.75
CA ASN A 43 1.23 3.59 2.93
C ASN A 43 0.19 3.34 1.81
N HIS A 44 -1.07 3.71 2.04
CA HIS A 44 -2.15 3.43 1.10
C HIS A 44 -2.97 4.68 0.77
N LEU A 45 -2.82 5.22 -0.44
CA LEU A 45 -3.45 6.44 -0.94
C LEU A 45 -4.42 6.17 -2.11
N SER A 46 -4.26 5.06 -2.82
CA SER A 46 -4.94 4.80 -4.09
C SER A 46 -5.11 3.32 -4.40
N PHE A 47 -5.97 3.00 -5.36
CA PHE A 47 -6.11 1.64 -5.87
C PHE A 47 -4.92 1.20 -6.75
N VAL A 48 -4.14 2.13 -7.28
CA VAL A 48 -2.95 1.81 -8.11
C VAL A 48 -1.69 1.59 -7.27
N ASP A 49 -1.77 1.72 -5.94
CA ASP A 49 -0.62 1.56 -5.06
C ASP A 49 0.02 0.17 -5.13
N TYR A 50 -0.75 -0.90 -5.36
CA TYR A 50 -0.20 -2.25 -5.57
C TYR A 50 0.82 -2.26 -6.72
N LEU A 51 0.51 -1.55 -7.80
CA LEU A 51 1.39 -1.46 -8.95
C LEU A 51 2.61 -0.59 -8.64
N MET A 52 2.38 0.58 -8.04
CA MET A 52 3.45 1.55 -7.75
C MET A 52 4.41 1.05 -6.68
N ALA A 53 3.91 0.44 -5.61
CA ALA A 53 4.73 -0.14 -4.54
C ALA A 53 5.47 -1.42 -4.97
N GLY A 54 4.94 -2.17 -5.95
CA GLY A 54 5.64 -3.32 -6.52
C GLY A 54 6.75 -2.94 -7.48
N TYR A 55 6.71 -1.72 -8.05
CA TYR A 55 7.66 -1.28 -9.07
C TYR A 55 9.13 -1.23 -8.58
N PRO A 56 9.44 -0.72 -7.38
CA PRO A 56 10.78 -0.84 -6.80
C PRO A 56 11.29 -2.29 -6.74
N GLY A 57 10.43 -3.23 -6.36
CA GLY A 57 10.77 -4.65 -6.35
C GLY A 57 11.17 -5.14 -7.74
N VAL A 58 10.37 -4.80 -8.76
CA VAL A 58 10.61 -5.19 -10.16
C VAL A 58 11.95 -4.66 -10.67
N GLU A 59 12.29 -3.42 -10.36
CA GLU A 59 13.58 -2.82 -10.74
C GLU A 59 14.77 -3.46 -9.99
N ARG A 60 14.54 -4.09 -8.84
CA ARG A 60 15.52 -4.95 -8.12
C ARG A 60 15.43 -6.43 -8.51
N GLY A 61 14.68 -6.78 -9.56
CA GLY A 61 14.54 -8.17 -10.02
C GLY A 61 13.67 -9.05 -9.12
N ARG A 62 12.82 -8.46 -8.28
CA ARG A 62 11.93 -9.14 -7.33
C ARG A 62 10.46 -8.89 -7.66
N LEU A 63 9.60 -9.86 -7.37
CA LEU A 63 8.15 -9.71 -7.49
C LEU A 63 7.54 -9.58 -6.10
N THR A 64 6.72 -8.55 -5.87
CA THR A 64 6.07 -8.33 -4.57
C THR A 64 4.70 -8.99 -4.52
N ARG A 65 4.50 -9.88 -3.54
CA ARG A 65 3.23 -10.54 -3.24
C ARG A 65 2.49 -9.72 -2.18
N PHE A 66 1.48 -8.96 -2.59
CA PHE A 66 0.75 -8.10 -1.66
C PHE A 66 -0.29 -8.88 -0.86
N MET A 67 -0.40 -8.54 0.41
CA MET A 67 -1.49 -8.99 1.26
C MET A 67 -2.69 -8.04 1.08
N ALA A 68 -3.85 -8.58 0.74
CA ALA A 68 -5.07 -7.81 0.56
C ALA A 68 -6.27 -8.52 1.19
N LYS A 69 -7.34 -7.77 1.48
CA LYS A 69 -8.55 -8.34 2.08
C LYS A 69 -9.20 -9.34 1.12
N LYS A 70 -9.73 -10.45 1.63
CA LYS A 70 -10.43 -11.48 0.84
C LYS A 70 -11.50 -10.89 -0.08
N GLU A 71 -12.22 -9.85 0.33
CA GLU A 71 -13.26 -9.23 -0.50
C GLU A 71 -12.72 -8.58 -1.79
N VAL A 72 -11.42 -8.24 -1.84
CA VAL A 72 -10.75 -7.78 -3.07
C VAL A 72 -10.61 -8.93 -4.06
N PHE A 73 -10.33 -10.13 -3.57
CA PHE A 73 -10.23 -11.35 -4.38
C PHE A 73 -11.60 -11.83 -4.86
N ASP A 74 -12.66 -11.59 -4.08
CA ASP A 74 -14.01 -11.98 -4.48
C ASP A 74 -14.61 -11.03 -5.54
N HIS A 75 -13.95 -9.93 -5.88
CA HIS A 75 -14.38 -9.00 -6.93
C HIS A 75 -14.19 -9.59 -8.33
N ALA A 76 -15.23 -9.54 -9.18
CA ALA A 76 -15.24 -10.21 -10.49
C ALA A 76 -14.09 -9.79 -11.44
N VAL A 77 -13.72 -8.51 -11.44
CA VAL A 77 -12.66 -7.98 -12.32
C VAL A 77 -11.27 -7.98 -11.65
N GLY A 78 -11.13 -7.34 -10.48
CA GLY A 78 -9.85 -7.26 -9.78
C GLY A 78 -9.36 -8.60 -9.21
N GLY A 79 -10.28 -9.48 -8.79
CA GLY A 79 -9.95 -10.74 -8.13
C GLY A 79 -9.07 -11.69 -8.96
N PRO A 80 -9.40 -11.95 -10.24
CA PRO A 80 -8.53 -12.73 -11.13
C PRO A 80 -7.12 -12.15 -11.25
N VAL A 81 -6.98 -10.83 -11.36
CA VAL A 81 -5.68 -10.15 -11.44
C VAL A 81 -4.87 -10.37 -10.15
N MET A 82 -5.49 -10.16 -8.99
CA MET A 82 -4.84 -10.37 -7.68
C MET A 82 -4.35 -11.82 -7.53
N ARG A 83 -5.17 -12.81 -7.91
CA ARG A 83 -4.78 -14.23 -7.88
C ARG A 83 -3.65 -14.54 -8.85
N SER A 84 -3.68 -13.93 -10.04
CA SER A 84 -2.67 -14.13 -11.08
C SER A 84 -1.27 -13.65 -10.68
N PHE A 85 -1.19 -12.77 -9.67
CA PHE A 85 0.06 -12.30 -9.07
C PHE A 85 0.46 -13.05 -7.80
N HIS A 86 -0.28 -14.10 -7.44
CA HIS A 86 -0.05 -14.83 -6.19
C HIS A 86 -0.08 -13.88 -4.97
N HIS A 87 -0.95 -12.86 -5.02
CA HIS A 87 -1.22 -12.03 -3.85
C HIS A 87 -1.96 -12.83 -2.78
N ILE A 88 -1.71 -12.45 -1.53
CA ILE A 88 -2.11 -13.21 -0.35
C ILE A 88 -3.46 -12.67 0.15
N ALA A 89 -4.45 -13.54 0.24
CA ALA A 89 -5.79 -13.17 0.70
C ALA A 89 -5.87 -13.24 2.23
N ILE A 90 -6.11 -12.09 2.87
CA ILE A 90 -6.35 -12.02 4.31
C ILE A 90 -7.85 -12.13 4.56
N ASP A 91 -8.26 -13.21 5.20
CA ASP A 91 -9.55 -13.31 5.86
C ASP A 91 -9.42 -12.92 7.33
N ARG A 92 -10.11 -11.85 7.74
CA ARG A 92 -10.09 -11.36 9.12
C ARG A 92 -11.09 -12.08 10.03
N THR A 93 -11.97 -12.91 9.46
CA THR A 93 -12.97 -13.69 10.21
C THR A 93 -12.44 -15.04 10.65
N SER A 94 -11.49 -15.62 9.92
CA SER A 94 -10.84 -16.90 10.27
C SER A 94 -9.57 -16.75 11.12
N GLY A 95 -9.25 -15.52 11.56
CA GLY A 95 -8.19 -15.24 12.54
C GLY A 95 -6.78 -15.14 11.95
N GLN A 96 -6.33 -16.11 11.15
CA GLN A 96 -4.89 -16.27 10.87
C GLN A 96 -4.48 -16.67 9.44
N GLY A 97 -5.37 -17.23 8.61
CA GLY A 97 -4.94 -17.94 7.38
C GLY A 97 -4.11 -17.13 6.37
N GLY A 98 -4.32 -15.81 6.27
CA GLY A 98 -3.51 -14.96 5.39
C GLY A 98 -2.15 -14.55 5.97
N ILE A 99 -1.96 -14.67 7.28
CA ILE A 99 -0.69 -14.37 7.97
C ILE A 99 0.27 -15.55 7.81
N ASP A 100 -0.19 -16.77 8.04
CA ASP A 100 0.63 -17.98 7.90
C ASP A 100 1.16 -18.13 6.47
N GLU A 101 0.31 -17.82 5.48
CA GLU A 101 0.73 -17.80 4.09
C GLU A 101 1.82 -16.73 3.86
N ALA A 102 1.64 -15.51 4.36
CA ALA A 102 2.67 -14.48 4.24
C ALA A 102 4.01 -14.89 4.87
N ILE A 103 3.98 -15.49 6.06
CA ILE A 103 5.18 -15.99 6.75
C ILE A 103 5.85 -17.08 5.91
N ARG A 104 5.09 -18.01 5.32
CA ARG A 104 5.64 -19.03 4.42
C ARG A 104 6.35 -18.41 3.22
N TYR A 105 5.72 -17.44 2.53
CA TYR A 105 6.35 -16.76 1.39
C TYR A 105 7.64 -16.03 1.81
N LEU A 106 7.63 -15.39 2.99
CA LEU A 106 8.83 -14.75 3.54
C LEU A 106 9.95 -15.75 3.80
N HIS A 107 9.65 -16.91 4.39
CA HIS A 107 10.65 -17.98 4.57
C HIS A 107 11.16 -18.56 3.24
N ASP A 108 10.31 -18.62 2.21
CA ASP A 108 10.69 -19.05 0.85
C ASP A 108 11.56 -18.00 0.11
N GLY A 109 11.83 -16.84 0.73
CA GLY A 109 12.68 -15.79 0.16
C GLY A 109 11.93 -14.76 -0.70
N GLU A 110 10.59 -14.79 -0.69
CA GLU A 110 9.76 -13.88 -1.48
C GLU A 110 9.70 -12.47 -0.87
N CYS A 111 9.31 -11.51 -1.69
CA CYS A 111 9.01 -10.15 -1.25
C CYS A 111 7.51 -10.07 -0.96
N VAL A 112 7.12 -9.77 0.28
CA VAL A 112 5.71 -9.61 0.66
C VAL A 112 5.42 -8.16 0.94
N GLY A 113 4.30 -7.64 0.45
CA GLY A 113 3.86 -6.26 0.68
C GLY A 113 2.61 -6.19 1.55
N ILE A 114 2.58 -5.27 2.51
CA ILE A 114 1.42 -5.04 3.39
C ILE A 114 1.13 -3.55 3.49
N PHE A 115 -0.16 -3.19 3.47
CA PHE A 115 -0.63 -1.84 3.79
C PHE A 115 -1.07 -1.79 5.25
N PRO A 116 -0.23 -1.32 6.19
CA PRO A 116 -0.49 -1.50 7.62
C PRO A 116 -1.63 -0.62 8.15
N GLU A 117 -2.02 0.43 7.42
CA GLU A 117 -3.26 1.20 7.65
C GLU A 117 -4.52 0.32 7.44
N GLY A 118 -4.46 -0.60 6.48
CA GLY A 118 -5.51 -1.55 6.14
C GLY A 118 -6.72 -0.97 5.39
N THR A 119 -6.63 0.28 4.93
CA THR A 119 -7.57 0.95 4.02
C THR A 119 -6.88 2.15 3.35
N ILE A 120 -7.32 2.52 2.15
CA ILE A 120 -6.94 3.78 1.49
C ILE A 120 -7.26 4.97 2.40
N SER A 121 -6.26 5.82 2.64
CA SER A 121 -6.35 7.10 3.33
C SER A 121 -7.12 8.12 2.48
N ARG A 122 -8.10 8.77 3.10
CA ARG A 122 -8.88 9.84 2.47
C ARG A 122 -8.31 11.23 2.78
N SER A 123 -7.57 11.37 3.87
CA SER A 123 -6.80 12.59 4.19
C SER A 123 -5.52 12.69 3.38
N PHE A 124 -5.07 11.57 2.82
CA PHE A 124 -3.77 11.37 2.19
C PHE A 124 -2.58 11.61 3.13
N GLU A 125 -2.87 11.69 4.42
CA GLU A 125 -1.89 11.55 5.51
C GLU A 125 -1.81 10.09 5.93
N LEU A 126 -0.74 9.72 6.64
CA LEU A 126 -0.59 8.38 7.18
C LEU A 126 -1.63 8.14 8.27
N GLN A 127 -2.49 7.13 8.08
CA GLN A 127 -3.42 6.70 9.13
C GLN A 127 -2.68 5.91 10.23
N PRO A 128 -3.33 5.69 11.40
CA PRO A 128 -2.81 4.80 12.42
C PRO A 128 -2.40 3.44 11.86
N VAL A 129 -1.12 3.10 12.08
CA VAL A 129 -0.51 1.87 11.60
C VAL A 129 -0.85 0.73 12.55
N LYS A 130 -1.24 -0.42 12.00
CA LYS A 130 -1.53 -1.62 12.79
C LYS A 130 -0.26 -2.43 13.02
N THR A 131 -0.22 -3.09 14.17
CA THR A 131 0.87 -3.96 14.61
C THR A 131 1.08 -5.23 13.76
N GLY A 132 0.18 -5.54 12.83
CA GLY A 132 0.26 -6.75 12.01
C GLY A 132 1.55 -6.87 11.20
N ALA A 133 2.01 -5.78 10.57
CA ALA A 133 3.25 -5.79 9.79
C ALA A 133 4.47 -6.14 10.67
N VAL A 134 4.58 -5.51 11.84
CA VAL A 134 5.66 -5.79 12.79
C VAL A 134 5.62 -7.24 13.27
N ARG A 135 4.44 -7.75 13.67
CA ARG A 135 4.33 -9.13 14.14
C ARG A 135 4.70 -10.15 13.07
N ILE A 136 4.28 -9.95 11.82
CA ILE A 136 4.65 -10.82 10.71
C ILE A 136 6.17 -10.83 10.50
N ALA A 137 6.80 -9.65 10.52
CA ALA A 137 8.25 -9.54 10.38
C ALA A 137 9.02 -10.23 11.54
N GLN A 138 8.55 -10.06 12.78
CA GLN A 138 9.11 -10.73 13.97
C GLN A 138 9.01 -12.24 13.87
N GLU A 139 7.83 -12.75 13.48
CA GLU A 139 7.55 -14.18 13.40
C GLU A 139 8.33 -14.85 12.25
N ALA A 140 8.40 -14.19 11.09
CA ALA A 140 9.17 -14.68 9.95
C ALA A 140 10.69 -14.47 10.11
N GLY A 141 11.13 -13.61 11.05
CA GLY A 141 12.53 -13.27 11.26
C GLY A 141 13.15 -12.52 10.08
N VAL A 142 12.40 -11.64 9.43
CA VAL A 142 12.80 -10.93 8.20
C VAL A 142 12.85 -9.41 8.39
N PRO A 143 13.60 -8.66 7.55
CA PRO A 143 13.59 -7.20 7.56
C PRO A 143 12.21 -6.64 7.21
N LEU A 144 11.84 -5.55 7.90
CA LEU A 144 10.64 -4.76 7.67
C LEU A 144 11.01 -3.42 7.04
N VAL A 145 10.75 -3.26 5.75
CA VAL A 145 11.15 -2.08 4.97
C VAL A 145 9.96 -1.15 4.77
N PRO A 146 9.98 0.08 5.30
CA PRO A 146 8.95 1.07 5.02
C PRO A 146 9.07 1.59 3.59
N ILE A 147 7.93 1.68 2.89
CA ILE A 147 7.82 2.33 1.59
C ILE A 147 6.71 3.37 1.68
N VAL A 148 6.98 4.59 1.21
CA VAL A 148 5.99 5.64 1.13
C VAL A 148 5.82 6.09 -0.30
N LEU A 149 4.56 6.17 -0.71
CA LEU A 149 4.10 6.65 -2.01
C LEU A 149 3.51 8.05 -1.85
N TRP A 150 3.69 8.88 -2.87
CA TRP A 150 2.99 10.15 -2.99
C TRP A 150 2.60 10.45 -4.45
N GLY A 151 1.38 10.97 -4.65
CA GLY A 151 0.85 11.36 -5.96
C GLY A 151 -0.03 10.30 -6.63
N THR A 152 -0.03 9.06 -6.14
CA THR A 152 -0.81 7.94 -6.71
C THR A 152 -2.33 8.13 -6.58
N GLN A 153 -2.79 8.84 -5.55
CA GLN A 153 -4.19 9.16 -5.32
C GLN A 153 -4.82 9.97 -6.46
N ARG A 154 -4.00 10.66 -7.27
CA ARG A 154 -4.45 11.44 -8.43
C ARG A 154 -4.90 10.58 -9.61
N PHE A 155 -4.63 9.27 -9.60
CA PHE A 155 -5.06 8.36 -10.66
C PHE A 155 -6.40 7.70 -10.35
N LEU A 156 -6.49 7.03 -9.20
CA LEU A 156 -7.67 6.26 -8.82
C LEU A 156 -7.73 6.10 -7.30
N THR A 157 -8.52 6.92 -6.63
CA THR A 157 -8.76 6.84 -5.18
C THR A 157 -10.26 6.81 -4.84
N LYS A 158 -10.59 6.61 -3.57
CA LYS A 158 -11.98 6.50 -3.12
C LYS A 158 -12.72 7.83 -3.28
N GLY A 159 -13.95 7.76 -3.79
CA GLY A 159 -14.86 8.93 -3.82
C GLY A 159 -14.43 10.05 -4.77
N LYS A 160 -13.47 9.78 -5.66
CA LYS A 160 -12.99 10.71 -6.68
C LYS A 160 -13.06 10.06 -8.05
N PRO A 161 -13.31 10.83 -9.12
CA PRO A 161 -13.26 10.30 -10.48
C PRO A 161 -11.86 9.75 -10.80
N ARG A 162 -11.81 8.70 -11.62
CA ARG A 162 -10.54 8.21 -12.19
C ARG A 162 -9.95 9.27 -13.12
N ASP A 163 -8.64 9.46 -13.06
CA ASP A 163 -7.93 10.42 -13.92
C ASP A 163 -6.56 9.88 -14.33
N PHE A 164 -6.50 9.30 -15.53
CA PHE A 164 -5.27 8.77 -16.13
C PHE A 164 -4.64 9.73 -17.16
N LYS A 165 -4.90 11.04 -17.02
CA LYS A 165 -4.21 12.06 -17.82
C LYS A 165 -2.69 12.03 -17.62
N ARG A 166 -1.99 12.58 -18.62
CA ARG A 166 -0.53 12.61 -18.70
C ARG A 166 0.10 13.62 -17.74
N HIS A 167 1.43 13.57 -17.60
CA HIS A 167 2.25 14.56 -16.90
C HIS A 167 1.98 14.63 -15.41
N LYS A 168 2.04 13.47 -14.75
CA LYS A 168 1.86 13.36 -13.30
C LYS A 168 3.14 12.85 -12.66
N THR A 169 3.61 13.55 -11.64
CA THR A 169 4.72 13.06 -10.81
C THR A 169 4.22 12.04 -9.78
N VAL A 170 5.01 10.99 -9.53
CA VAL A 170 4.83 10.03 -8.45
C VAL A 170 6.14 9.89 -7.70
N GLY A 171 6.09 10.14 -6.39
CA GLY A 171 7.23 9.92 -5.49
C GLY A 171 7.12 8.55 -4.83
N ILE A 172 8.24 7.84 -4.75
CA ILE A 172 8.38 6.57 -4.03
C ILE A 172 9.66 6.64 -3.19
N GLU A 173 9.53 6.63 -1.88
CA GLU A 173 10.66 6.61 -0.96
C GLU A 173 10.69 5.24 -0.26
N ILE A 174 11.84 4.56 -0.34
CA ILE A 174 12.10 3.31 0.36
C ILE A 174 13.03 3.62 1.53
N GLY A 175 12.55 3.44 2.75
CA GLY A 175 13.31 3.75 3.96
C GLY A 175 14.20 2.61 4.40
N GLU A 176 15.05 2.90 5.39
CA GLU A 176 15.92 1.89 6.01
C GLU A 176 15.11 0.77 6.66
N ALA A 177 15.63 -0.45 6.59
CA ALA A 177 14.97 -1.61 7.13
C ALA A 177 14.97 -1.60 8.66
N LEU A 178 13.81 -1.86 9.26
CA LEU A 178 13.71 -2.23 10.67
C LEU A 178 13.95 -3.74 10.79
N HIS A 179 14.58 -4.16 11.89
CA HIS A 179 14.88 -5.57 12.16
C HIS A 179 14.22 -6.04 13.46
N PRO A 180 12.88 -6.11 13.51
CA PRO A 180 12.20 -6.46 14.73
C PRO A 180 12.38 -7.95 15.06
N THR A 181 12.64 -8.23 16.32
CA THR A 181 12.84 -9.57 16.88
C THR A 181 11.67 -9.97 17.78
N ALA A 182 11.53 -11.25 18.09
CA ALA A 182 10.50 -11.74 19.00
C ALA A 182 10.60 -11.15 20.43
N ALA A 183 11.75 -10.58 20.82
CA ALA A 183 11.93 -9.93 22.12
C ALA A 183 11.37 -8.49 22.15
N ASP A 184 11.19 -7.86 20.99
CA ASP A 184 10.75 -6.47 20.92
C ASP A 184 9.25 -6.31 21.19
N ASN A 185 8.88 -5.21 21.86
CA ASN A 185 7.47 -4.85 22.01
C ASN A 185 6.93 -4.36 20.67
N ALA A 186 6.04 -5.17 20.06
CA ALA A 186 5.47 -4.88 18.75
C ALA A 186 4.80 -3.49 18.66
N ASN A 187 4.22 -2.97 19.74
CA ASN A 187 3.60 -1.63 19.73
C ASN A 187 4.65 -0.51 19.63
N VAL A 188 5.80 -0.67 20.28
CA VAL A 188 6.90 0.30 20.25
C VAL A 188 7.49 0.36 18.84
N VAL A 189 7.83 -0.79 18.26
CA VAL A 189 8.32 -0.87 16.87
C VAL A 189 7.27 -0.37 15.89
N THR A 190 5.98 -0.63 16.12
CA THR A 190 4.91 -0.10 15.25
C THR A 190 4.86 1.43 15.30
N LYS A 191 5.09 2.03 16.47
CA LYS A 191 5.15 3.49 16.61
C LYS A 191 6.39 4.08 15.93
N GLU A 192 7.53 3.39 16.00
CA GLU A 192 8.73 3.74 15.25
C GLU A 192 8.47 3.69 13.75
N LEU A 193 7.95 2.57 13.24
CA LEU A 193 7.55 2.41 11.84
C LEU A 193 6.62 3.55 11.38
N GLN A 194 5.60 3.86 12.18
CA GLN A 194 4.66 4.94 11.88
C GLN A 194 5.36 6.31 11.80
N THR A 195 6.21 6.63 12.78
CA THR A 195 6.95 7.91 12.83
C THR A 195 7.89 8.04 11.63
N THR A 196 8.59 6.95 11.27
CA THR A 196 9.47 6.90 10.10
C THR A 196 8.69 7.15 8.81
N MET A 197 7.55 6.45 8.63
CA MET A 197 6.70 6.62 7.45
C MET A 197 6.06 8.02 7.38
N GLU A 198 5.69 8.63 8.51
CA GLU A 198 5.20 10.02 8.57
C GLU A 198 6.28 10.99 8.07
N ALA A 199 7.51 10.86 8.55
CA ALA A 199 8.61 11.72 8.13
C ALA A 199 8.97 11.53 6.63
N MET A 200 8.92 10.30 6.11
CA MET A 200 9.10 10.02 4.68
C MET A 200 8.00 10.65 3.83
N LEU A 201 6.75 10.55 4.28
CA LEU A 201 5.61 11.15 3.59
C LEU A 201 5.75 12.67 3.50
N ASP A 202 6.17 13.31 4.59
CA ASP A 202 6.42 14.75 4.62
C ASP A 202 7.48 15.18 3.62
N ARG A 203 8.60 14.44 3.57
CA ARG A 203 9.66 14.68 2.58
C ARG A 203 9.14 14.56 1.15
N LEU A 204 8.38 13.50 0.84
CA LEU A 204 7.81 13.31 -0.49
C LEU A 204 6.80 14.38 -0.87
N ILE A 205 5.97 14.83 0.07
CA ILE A 205 5.00 15.92 -0.17
C ILE A 205 5.74 17.23 -0.46
N THR A 206 6.76 17.56 0.34
CA THR A 206 7.55 18.79 0.19
C THR A 206 8.42 18.78 -1.06
N ALA A 207 8.99 17.64 -1.44
CA ALA A 207 9.81 17.51 -2.64
C ALA A 207 9.00 17.41 -3.95
N HIS A 208 7.68 17.26 -3.85
CA HIS A 208 6.81 17.17 -5.01
C HIS A 208 6.77 18.50 -5.77
N PRO A 209 6.61 18.51 -7.11
CA PRO A 209 6.58 19.76 -7.87
C PRO A 209 5.48 20.71 -7.39
N ALA A 210 5.87 21.90 -6.93
CA ALA A 210 4.93 22.91 -6.43
C ALA A 210 3.88 23.32 -7.49
N GLY A 211 4.25 23.32 -8.77
CA GLY A 211 3.32 23.58 -9.88
C GLY A 211 2.22 22.54 -10.05
N GLU A 212 2.42 21.32 -9.52
CA GLU A 212 1.37 20.29 -9.48
C GLU A 212 0.48 20.41 -8.24
N GLN A 213 0.93 21.11 -7.18
CA GLN A 213 0.24 21.23 -5.88
C GLN A 213 -0.29 22.66 -5.62
N PRO A 214 -1.18 23.21 -6.47
CA PRO A 214 -1.77 24.51 -6.16
C PRO A 214 -2.55 24.44 -4.83
N PRO A 215 -2.52 25.50 -4.00
CA PRO A 215 -3.31 25.57 -2.78
C PRO A 215 -4.79 25.24 -3.01
N GLY A 216 -5.41 24.56 -2.05
CA GLY A 216 -6.77 24.07 -2.14
C GLY A 216 -6.93 22.78 -2.96
N SER A 217 -5.84 22.21 -3.48
CA SER A 217 -5.89 20.91 -4.17
C SER A 217 -6.54 19.84 -3.32
N TRP A 218 -7.56 19.16 -3.86
CA TRP A 218 -8.33 18.13 -3.14
C TRP A 218 -7.51 16.91 -2.71
N TRP A 219 -6.37 16.71 -3.36
CA TRP A 219 -5.49 15.55 -3.15
C TRP A 219 -4.30 15.86 -2.25
N LEU A 220 -4.15 17.11 -1.81
CA LEU A 220 -3.12 17.60 -0.91
C LEU A 220 -3.70 17.65 0.51
N PRO A 221 -2.96 17.25 1.56
CA PRO A 221 -3.47 17.29 2.93
C PRO A 221 -3.73 18.73 3.40
N ALA A 222 -4.69 18.90 4.31
CA ALA A 222 -5.06 20.22 4.83
C ALA A 222 -3.86 20.97 5.44
N ARG A 223 -2.96 20.27 6.16
CA ARG A 223 -1.76 20.88 6.75
C ARG A 223 -0.70 21.35 5.74
N PHE A 224 -0.80 20.92 4.49
CA PHE A 224 0.03 21.41 3.38
C PHE A 224 -0.73 22.41 2.49
N GLY A 225 -1.85 22.95 2.96
CA GLY A 225 -2.65 23.94 2.23
C GLY A 225 -3.59 23.33 1.19
N GLY A 226 -3.87 22.03 1.25
CA GLY A 226 -4.85 21.36 0.40
C GLY A 226 -6.27 21.38 0.96
N SER A 227 -7.17 20.65 0.31
CA SER A 227 -8.58 20.47 0.73
C SER A 227 -8.97 19.00 0.94
N ALA A 228 -7.99 18.10 1.05
CA ALA A 228 -8.28 16.75 1.51
C ALA A 228 -8.86 16.78 2.94
N PRO A 229 -9.78 15.86 3.29
CA PRO A 229 -10.30 15.73 4.65
C PRO A 229 -9.18 15.66 5.69
N THR A 230 -9.43 16.17 6.89
CA THR A 230 -8.54 15.94 8.03
C THR A 230 -8.53 14.46 8.42
N LEU A 231 -7.56 14.04 9.25
CA LEU A 231 -7.53 12.67 9.77
C LEU A 231 -8.82 12.29 10.52
N ASP A 232 -9.38 13.21 11.31
CA ASP A 232 -10.63 12.98 12.06
C ASP A 232 -11.83 12.85 11.12
N GLU A 233 -11.94 13.73 10.12
CA GLU A 233 -12.99 13.63 9.09
C GLU A 233 -12.87 12.34 8.28
N ALA A 234 -11.65 11.96 7.89
CA ALA A 234 -11.37 10.72 7.18
C ALA A 234 -11.75 9.49 8.01
N ALA A 235 -11.48 9.51 9.33
CA ALA A 235 -11.87 8.46 10.26
C ALA A 235 -13.39 8.35 10.39
N ALA A 236 -14.11 9.49 10.50
CA ALA A 236 -15.57 9.53 10.52
C ALA A 236 -16.19 8.96 9.23
N LEU A 237 -15.66 9.36 8.07
CA LEU A 237 -16.07 8.83 6.76
C LEU A 237 -15.86 7.31 6.68
N TYR A 238 -14.75 6.81 7.20
CA TYR A 238 -14.46 5.38 7.22
C TYR A 238 -15.40 4.60 8.16
N ALA A 239 -15.69 5.14 9.34
CA ALA A 239 -16.65 4.54 10.27
C ALA A 239 -18.05 4.42 9.64
N GLU A 240 -18.50 5.47 8.94
CA GLU A 240 -19.77 5.47 8.24
C GLU A 240 -19.79 4.48 7.06
N GLU A 241 -18.72 4.42 6.25
CA GLU A 241 -18.58 3.40 5.20
C GLU A 241 -18.72 1.98 5.77
N ARG A 242 -18.10 1.72 6.93
CA ARG A 242 -18.13 0.43 7.60
C ARG A 242 -19.55 0.09 8.08
N ARG A 243 -20.26 1.05 8.67
CA ARG A 243 -21.65 0.91 9.09
C ARG A 243 -22.57 0.55 7.92
N LEU A 244 -22.51 1.35 6.84
CA LEU A 244 -23.32 1.13 5.64
C LEU A 244 -23.02 -0.23 4.96
N ARG A 245 -21.76 -0.66 4.96
CA ARG A 245 -21.38 -1.99 4.44
C ARG A 245 -21.94 -3.12 5.31
N ALA A 246 -21.90 -2.98 6.64
CA ALA A 246 -22.47 -3.95 7.56
C ALA A 246 -23.99 -4.06 7.37
N GLU A 247 -24.69 -2.94 7.26
CA GLU A 247 -26.15 -2.89 6.97
C GLU A 247 -26.50 -3.57 5.65
N ARG A 248 -25.74 -3.30 4.58
CA ARG A 248 -25.93 -3.96 3.28
C ARG A 248 -25.68 -5.47 3.35
N LYS A 249 -24.69 -5.91 4.13
CA LYS A 249 -24.41 -7.34 4.33
C LYS A 249 -25.54 -8.01 5.11
N ALA A 250 -26.02 -7.39 6.19
CA ALA A 250 -27.14 -7.89 6.99
C ALA A 250 -28.44 -8.00 6.17
N LYS A 251 -28.73 -7.00 5.32
CA LYS A 251 -29.89 -7.06 4.41
C LYS A 251 -29.81 -8.21 3.42
N LYS A 252 -28.61 -8.50 2.88
CA LYS A 252 -28.40 -9.63 1.97
C LYS A 252 -28.48 -11.00 2.64
N SER A 253 -28.10 -11.11 3.92
CA SER A 253 -28.16 -12.37 4.67
C SER A 253 -29.54 -12.66 5.25
N GLY A 254 -30.39 -11.64 5.46
CA GLY A 254 -31.78 -11.80 5.91
C GLY A 254 -32.80 -11.95 4.78
N SER A 255 -32.38 -11.84 3.52
CA SER A 255 -33.21 -12.06 2.33
C SER A 255 -32.96 -13.42 1.65
N ALA A 256 -32.19 -14.30 2.30
CA ALA A 256 -31.89 -15.67 1.89
C ALA A 256 -32.46 -16.64 2.92
#